data_AF-A0A2M6WCY1-F1
#
_entry.id   AF-A0A2M6WCY1-F1
#
_cell.length_a   1.000
_cell.length_b   1.000
_cell.length_c   1.000
_cell.angle_alpha   90.00
_cell.angle_beta   90.00
_cell.angle_gamma   90.00
#
_symmetry.space_group_name_H-M   'P 1'
#
loop_
_entity.id
_entity.type
_entity.pdbx_description
1 polymer ?
#
loop_
_entity_poly.entity_id
_entity_poly.type
_entity_poly.pdbx_seq_one_letter_code
_entity_poly.pdbx_strand_id
1 'polypeptide(L)' 'MNTEQLWQAVLGELELLISKANFTTWFKNTFIASREGETVIIATPNAFT' A
#
# COMPACT_ATOMS: atom_id res chain seq x y z
N MET A 1 6.20 12.14 -9.69
CA MET A 1 5.84 10.80 -9.22
C MET A 1 4.35 10.81 -8.96
N ASN A 2 3.57 9.97 -9.65
CA ASN A 2 2.14 9.85 -9.37
C ASN A 2 1.93 8.99 -8.09
N THR A 3 0.72 9.00 -7.53
CA THR A 3 0.39 8.26 -6.30
C THR A 3 0.58 6.75 -6.47
N GLU A 4 0.28 6.22 -7.66
CA GLU A 4 0.51 4.81 -7.99
C GLU A 4 1.98 4.42 -7.91
N GLN A 5 2.87 5.16 -8.58
CA GLN A 5 4.32 4.92 -8.55
C GLN A 5 4.89 5.04 -7.14
N LEU A 6 4.42 6.03 -6.36
CA LEU A 6 4.81 6.18 -4.96
C LEU A 6 4.42 4.95 -4.14
N TRP A 7 3.19 4.49 -4.23
CA TRP A 7 2.73 3.35 -3.45
C TRP A 7 3.37 2.05 -3.91
N GLN A 8 3.62 1.86 -5.21
CA GLN A 8 4.35 0.70 -5.72
C GLN A 8 5.79 0.63 -5.17
N ALA A 9 6.48 1.76 -5.06
CA ALA A 9 7.80 1.80 -4.42
C ALA A 9 7.73 1.40 -2.94
N VAL A 10 6.73 1.91 -2.21
CA VAL A 10 6.49 1.56 -0.79
C VAL A 10 6.14 0.08 -0.64
N LEU A 11 5.31 -0.49 -1.52
CA LEU A 11 4.95 -1.91 -1.50
C LEU A 11 6.15 -2.80 -1.76
N GLY A 12 7.06 -2.42 -2.66
CA GLY A 12 8.30 -3.15 -2.90
C GLY A 12 9.22 -3.20 -1.67
N GLU A 13 9.33 -2.09 -0.95
CA GLU A 13 10.06 -2.04 0.34
C GLU A 13 9.37 -2.91 1.40
N LEU A 14 8.04 -2.79 1.54
CA LEU A 14 7.28 -3.57 2.51
C LEU A 14 7.39 -5.08 2.26
N GLU A 15 7.35 -5.55 1.01
CA GLU A 15 7.47 -6.98 0.69
C GLU A 15 8.76 -7.62 1.23
N LEU A 16 9.83 -6.83 1.39
CA LEU A 16 11.10 -7.28 1.96
C LEU A 16 11.13 -7.25 3.50
N LEU A 17 10.32 -6.38 4.12
CA LEU A 17 10.34 -6.11 5.56
C LEU A 17 9.35 -6.95 6.37
N ILE A 18 8.28 -7.45 5.74
CA ILE A 18 7.25 -8.26 6.40
C ILE A 18 7.17 -9.66 5.81
N SER A 19 6.59 -10.60 6.58
CA SER A 19 6.42 -11.97 6.10
C SER A 19 5.55 -11.99 4.83
N LYS A 20 5.86 -12.90 3.91
CA LYS A 20 5.09 -13.07 2.67
C LYS A 20 3.59 -13.23 2.92
N ALA A 21 3.21 -13.96 3.97
CA ALA A 21 1.81 -14.15 4.36
C ALA A 21 1.14 -12.83 4.77
N ASN A 22 1.80 -12.03 5.62
CA ASN A 22 1.26 -10.74 6.05
C ASN A 22 1.21 -9.73 4.91
N PHE A 23 2.24 -9.67 4.05
CA PHE A 23 2.24 -8.79 2.88
C PHE A 23 1.08 -9.10 1.94
N THR A 24 0.93 -10.37 1.59
CA THR A 24 -0.10 -10.83 0.65
C THR A 24 -1.51 -10.57 1.17
N THR A 25 -1.72 -10.68 2.49
CA THR A 25 -3.05 -10.58 3.12
C THR A 25 -3.46 -9.15 3.48
N TRP A 26 -2.50 -8.25 3.74
CA TRP A 26 -2.83 -6.93 4.31
C TRP A 26 -2.37 -5.74 3.46
N PHE A 27 -1.40 -5.93 2.55
CA PHE A 27 -0.72 -4.81 1.89
C PHE A 27 -0.75 -4.90 0.36
N LYS A 28 -0.62 -6.09 -0.22
CA LYS A 28 -0.43 -6.30 -1.66
C LYS A 28 -1.45 -5.56 -2.54
N ASN A 29 -2.71 -5.51 -2.11
CA ASN A 29 -3.80 -4.92 -2.91
C ASN A 29 -4.19 -3.51 -2.43
N THR A 30 -3.45 -2.93 -1.49
CA THR A 30 -3.72 -1.57 -1.01
C THR A 30 -3.26 -0.52 -2.01
N PHE A 31 -3.87 0.67 -1.96
CA PHE A 31 -3.55 1.78 -2.85
C PHE A 31 -3.79 3.13 -2.18
N ILE A 32 -3.16 4.18 -2.69
CA ILE A 32 -3.42 5.56 -2.24
C ILE A 32 -4.78 6.01 -2.80
N ALA A 33 -5.75 6.23 -1.93
CA ALA A 33 -7.05 6.78 -2.28
C ALA A 33 -7.01 8.30 -2.46
N SER A 34 -6.30 9.00 -1.57
CA SER A 34 -6.06 10.43 -1.70
C SER A 34 -4.75 10.85 -1.03
N ARG A 35 -4.26 12.02 -1.43
CA ARG A 35 -3.12 12.68 -0.81
C ARG A 35 -3.46 14.16 -0.62
N GLU A 36 -3.48 14.59 0.63
CA GLU A 36 -3.86 15.94 1.05
C GLU A 36 -2.72 16.53 1.87
N GLY A 37 -1.91 17.37 1.23
CA GLY A 37 -0.69 17.93 1.84
C GLY A 37 0.28 16.82 2.28
N GLU A 38 0.48 16.72 3.59
CA GLU A 38 1.35 15.72 4.24
C GLU A 38 0.60 14.44 4.65
N THR A 39 -0.71 14.38 4.44
CA THR A 39 -1.53 13.21 4.76
C THR A 39 -1.76 12.35 3.51
N VAL A 40 -1.62 11.04 3.66
CA VAL A 40 -1.91 10.05 2.62
C VAL A 40 -2.96 9.08 3.16
N ILE A 41 -4.06 8.92 2.44
CA ILE A 41 -5.12 7.96 2.77
C ILE A 41 -4.89 6.69 1.96
N ILE A 42 -4.71 5.57 2.65
CA ILE A 42 -4.56 4.25 2.04
C ILE A 42 -5.89 3.50 2.12
N ALA A 43 -6.34 2.97 0.99
CA ALA A 43 -7.51 2.12 0.90
C ALA A 43 -7.12 0.67 0.61
N THR A 44 -8.01 -0.23 1.02
CA THR A 44 -7.98 -1.65 0.67
C THR A 44 -9.22 -1.97 -0.17
N PRO A 45 -9.15 -2.90 -1.14
CA PRO A 45 -10.29 -3.29 -1.97
C PRO A 45 -11.47 -3.86 -1.16
N ASN A 46 -11.22 -4.42 0.03
CA ASN A 46 -12.26 -4.78 1.00
C ASN A 46 -11.65 -4.92 2.40
N ALA A 47 -12.49 -5.03 3.43
CA ALA A 47 -12.03 -5.09 4.82
C ALA A 47 -11.26 -6.37 5.22
N PHE A 48 -11.09 -7.36 4.33
CA PHE A 48 -10.64 -8.72 4.68
C PHE A 48 -9.55 -9.33 3.75
N THR A 49 -9.04 -8.63 2.74
CA THR A 49 -8.07 -9.17 1.75
C THR A 49 -6.83 -8.33 1.54
#